data_AF-A0A961HC35-F1
#
_entry.id   AF-A0A961HC35-F1
#
_cell.length_a   1.000
_cell.length_b   1.000
_cell.length_c   1.000
_cell.angle_alpha   90.00
_cell.angle_beta   90.00
_cell.angle_gamma   90.00
#
_symmetry.space_group_name_H-M   'P 1'
#
loop_
_entity.id
_entity.type
_entity.pdbx_description
1 polymer ?
#
loop_
_entity_poly.entity_id
_entity_poly.type
_entity_poly.pdbx_seq_one_letter_code
_entity_poly.pdbx_strand_id
1 'polypeptide(L)' 'GNADPITADVRGLVRTLSGVTAMTLSGETMFIGPDRNLARAVDVLEKLWLHALWGSRVGD' A
#
# COMPACT_ATOMS: atom_id res chain seq x y z
N GLY A 1 13.62 10.85 7.32
CA GLY A 1 13.61 9.56 8.02
C GLY A 1 14.26 8.54 7.11
N ASN A 2 15.13 7.70 7.65
CA ASN A 2 15.72 6.61 6.87
C ASN A 2 14.60 5.62 6.50
N ALA A 3 14.57 5.14 5.26
CA ALA A 3 13.60 4.10 4.88
C ALA A 3 13.98 2.78 5.59
N ASP A 4 12.97 2.05 6.05
CA ASP A 4 13.11 0.72 6.69
C ASP A 4 12.06 -0.23 6.09
N PRO A 5 12.29 -0.73 4.87
CA PRO A 5 11.31 -1.54 4.18
C PRO A 5 11.06 -2.88 4.87
N ILE A 6 9.82 -3.36 4.85
CA ILE A 6 9.41 -4.63 5.48
C ILE A 6 10.03 -5.89 4.85
N THR A 7 10.75 -5.74 3.74
CA THR A 7 11.45 -6.82 3.03
C THR A 7 12.73 -6.31 2.38
N ALA A 8 13.72 -7.19 2.26
CA ALA A 8 14.96 -6.91 1.55
C ALA A 8 14.75 -6.74 0.03
N ASP A 9 13.71 -7.36 -0.55
CA ASP A 9 13.36 -7.17 -1.97
C ASP A 9 12.53 -5.90 -2.18
N VAL A 10 13.18 -4.74 -2.06
CA VAL A 10 12.54 -3.42 -2.22
C VAL A 10 11.91 -3.27 -3.60
N ARG A 11 12.55 -3.78 -4.66
CA ARG A 11 12.03 -3.66 -6.03
C ARG A 11 10.76 -4.50 -6.20
N GLY A 12 10.74 -5.73 -5.67
CA GLY A 12 9.55 -6.57 -5.64
C GLY A 12 8.42 -5.96 -4.82
N LEU A 13 8.74 -5.33 -3.68
CA LEU A 13 7.77 -4.62 -2.86
C LEU A 13 7.11 -3.47 -3.62
N VAL A 14 7.90 -2.58 -4.23
CA VAL A 14 7.41 -1.45 -5.02
C VAL A 14 6.54 -1.92 -6.18
N ARG A 15 6.94 -2.99 -6.89
CA ARG A 15 6.14 -3.58 -7.98
C ARG A 15 4.78 -4.07 -7.47
N THR A 16 4.78 -4.79 -6.34
CA THR A 16 3.55 -5.31 -5.74
C THR A 16 2.60 -4.18 -5.35
N LEU A 17 3.10 -3.18 -4.60
CA LEU A 17 2.30 -2.02 -4.19
C LEU A 17 1.76 -1.23 -5.39
N SER A 18 2.56 -1.11 -6.45
CA SER A 18 2.13 -0.48 -7.71
C SER A 18 1.00 -1.27 -8.38
N GLY A 19 1.10 -2.60 -8.43
CA GLY A 19 0.05 -3.46 -8.98
C GLY A 19 -1.27 -3.34 -8.22
N VAL A 20 -1.22 -3.38 -6.88
CA VAL A 20 -2.41 -3.19 -6.03
C VAL A 20 -3.00 -1.79 -6.24
N THR A 21 -2.16 -0.75 -6.35
CA THR A 21 -2.61 0.62 -6.63
C THR A 21 -3.32 0.70 -7.98
N ALA A 22 -2.73 0.14 -9.04
CA ALA A 22 -3.32 0.15 -10.38
C ALA A 22 -4.68 -0.57 -10.42
N MET A 23 -4.79 -1.74 -9.80
CA MET A 23 -6.07 -2.46 -9.75
C MET A 23 -7.13 -1.70 -8.93
N THR A 24 -6.74 -1.08 -7.81
CA THR A 24 -7.64 -0.26 -6.99
C THR A 24 -8.17 0.95 -7.77
N LEU A 25 -7.28 1.69 -8.43
CA LEU A 25 -7.64 2.88 -9.22
C LEU A 25 -8.44 2.52 -10.48
N SER A 26 -8.31 1.29 -10.98
CA SER A 26 -9.14 0.76 -12.07
C SER A 26 -10.56 0.40 -11.61
N GLY A 27 -10.83 0.46 -10.30
CA GLY A 27 -12.15 0.17 -9.73
C GLY A 27 -12.43 -1.33 -9.59
N GLU A 28 -11.39 -2.17 -9.58
CA GLU A 28 -11.55 -3.61 -9.38
C GLU A 28 -12.23 -3.88 -8.03
N THR A 29 -13.39 -4.53 -8.08
CA THR A 29 -14.29 -4.69 -6.92
C THR A 29 -13.60 -5.40 -5.75
N MET A 30 -12.62 -6.25 -6.02
CA MET A 30 -11.83 -6.93 -4.99
C MET A 30 -10.96 -5.99 -4.14
N PHE A 31 -10.65 -4.78 -4.63
CA PHE A 31 -9.82 -3.80 -3.91
C PHE A 31 -10.61 -2.61 -3.36
N ILE A 32 -11.73 -2.24 -3.97
CA ILE A 32 -12.57 -1.11 -3.49
C ILE A 32 -13.69 -1.53 -2.54
N GLY A 33 -13.90 -2.84 -2.36
CA GLY A 33 -14.93 -3.40 -1.47
C GLY A 33 -16.37 -3.24 -1.99
N PRO A 34 -17.37 -3.76 -1.24
CA PRO A 34 -18.77 -3.77 -1.67
C PRO A 34 -19.37 -2.36 -1.82
N ASP A 35 -18.92 -1.42 -0.98
CA ASP A 35 -19.39 -0.03 -1.00
C ASP A 35 -18.76 0.79 -2.14
N ARG A 36 -17.81 0.21 -2.89
CA ARG A 36 -17.07 0.85 -4.00
C ARG A 36 -16.49 2.22 -3.65
N ASN A 37 -16.09 2.42 -2.39
CA ASN A 37 -15.57 3.68 -1.90
C ASN A 37 -14.07 3.82 -2.24
N LEU A 38 -13.80 4.41 -3.40
CA LEU A 38 -12.43 4.62 -3.89
C LEU A 38 -11.58 5.48 -2.94
N ALA A 39 -12.15 6.53 -2.34
CA ALA A 39 -11.42 7.39 -1.42
C ALA A 39 -10.91 6.63 -0.20
N ARG A 40 -11.75 5.75 0.36
CA ARG A 40 -11.35 4.87 1.46
C ARG A 40 -10.28 3.86 1.03
N ALA A 41 -10.36 3.33 -0.19
CA ALA A 41 -9.36 2.40 -0.71
C ALA A 41 -8.00 3.09 -0.94
N VAL A 42 -7.99 4.34 -1.41
CA VAL A 42 -6.77 5.15 -1.53
C VAL A 42 -6.14 5.42 -0.16
N ASP A 43 -6.94 5.75 0.85
CA ASP A 43 -6.44 5.94 2.23
C ASP A 43 -5.76 4.68 2.79
N VAL A 44 -6.28 3.48 2.46
CA VAL A 44 -5.62 2.21 2.80
C VAL A 44 -4.30 2.05 2.05
N LEU A 45 -4.23 2.38 0.76
CA LEU A 45 -3.00 2.32 -0.02
C LEU A 45 -1.93 3.25 0.53
N GLU A 46 -2.28 4.49 0.89
CA GLU A 46 -1.34 5.46 1.47
C GLU A 46 -0.72 4.90 2.75
N LYS A 47 -1.55 4.37 3.66
CA LYS A 47 -1.08 3.71 4.87
C LYS A 47 -0.20 2.50 4.55
N LEU A 48 -0.59 1.68 3.57
CA LEU A 48 0.18 0.51 3.16
C LEU A 48 1.57 0.91 2.63
N TRP A 49 1.67 1.92 1.77
CA TRP A 49 2.93 2.46 1.26
C TRP A 49 3.81 2.99 2.38
N LEU A 50 3.24 3.76 3.30
CA LEU A 50 3.95 4.31 4.45
C LEU A 50 4.53 3.20 5.34
N HIS A 51 3.69 2.26 5.75
CA HIS A 51 4.12 1.17 6.64
C HIS A 51 5.05 0.18 5.97
N ALA A 52 4.89 -0.07 4.66
CA ALA A 52 5.72 -1.02 3.94
C ALA A 52 7.15 -0.51 3.67
N LEU A 53 7.34 0.79 3.47
CA LEU A 53 8.64 1.37 3.11
C LEU A 53 9.38 2.03 4.29
N TRP A 54 8.66 2.50 5.30
CA TRP A 54 9.26 3.24 6.41
C TRP A 54 9.27 2.51 7.75
N GLY A 55 8.67 1.32 7.85
CA GLY A 55 8.85 0.39 8.97
C GLY A 55 8.35 0.87 10.33
N SER A 56 7.79 -0.04 11.11
CA SER A 56 7.23 0.20 12.45
C SER A 56 8.31 0.41 13.54
N ARG A 57 9.17 1.44 13.40
CA ARG A 57 9.95 1.98 14.54
C ARG A 57 9.19 3.06 15.33
N VAL A 58 7.86 3.12 15.18
CA VAL A 58 6.97 3.74 16.17
C VAL A 58 6.64 2.66 17.19
N GLY A 59 7.51 2.53 18.18
CA GLY A 59 7.41 1.55 19.26
C GLY A 59 8.78 1.01 19.63
N ASP A 60 9.31 1.49 20.75
CA ASP A 60 10.37 0.82 21.51
C ASP A 60 9.94 -0.61 21.91
#